data_AF-A0A9D8GCD1-F1
#
_entry.id   AF-A0A9D8GCD1-F1
#
_cell.length_a   1.000
_cell.length_b   1.000
_cell.length_c   1.000
_cell.angle_alpha   90.00
_cell.angle_beta   90.00
_cell.angle_gamma   90.00
#
_symmetry.space_group_name_H-M   'P 1'
#
loop_
_entity.id
_entity.type
_entity.pdbx_description
1 polymer ?
#
loop_
_entity_poly.entity_id
_entity_poly.type
_entity_poly.pdbx_seq_one_letter_code
_entity_poly.pdbx_strand_id
1 'polypeptide(L)'
;MHSLGPALLWLWFLGMASSVFAQLLPAVALESLSKQAYMVQGDLGPASTSNRGFNSNAGIVITDRAVVLIDALGTPALAEELMQAIRRIT
;
A
#
# COMPACT_ATOMS: atom_id res chain seq x y z
N MET A 1 -36.10 -23.22 -24.35
CA MET A 1 -35.32 -21.98 -24.38
C MET A 1 -35.04 -21.59 -22.94
N HIS A 2 -33.93 -22.05 -22.35
CA HIS A 2 -33.60 -21.77 -20.95
C HIS A 2 -32.92 -20.40 -20.86
N SER A 3 -33.47 -19.49 -20.04
CA SER A 3 -32.98 -18.12 -19.91
C SER A 3 -31.65 -18.08 -19.16
N LEU A 4 -30.60 -17.62 -19.85
CA LEU A 4 -29.25 -17.41 -19.29
C LEU A 4 -29.15 -16.14 -18.40
N GLY A 5 -30.26 -15.42 -18.21
CA GLY A 5 -30.31 -14.12 -17.54
C GLY A 5 -29.75 -14.05 -16.11
N PRO A 6 -30.06 -14.99 -15.19
CA PRO A 6 -29.60 -14.87 -13.81
C PRO A 6 -28.12 -15.19 -13.64
N ALA A 7 -27.53 -16.07 -14.47
CA ALA A 7 -26.11 -16.45 -14.36
C ALA A 7 -25.17 -15.28 -14.70
N LEU A 8 -25.54 -14.46 -15.68
CA LEU A 8 -24.82 -13.24 -16.03
C LEU A 8 -24.87 -12.21 -14.89
N LEU A 9 -26.02 -12.03 -14.24
CA LEU A 9 -26.15 -11.15 -13.08
C LEU A 9 -25.26 -11.58 -11.90
N TRP A 10 -25.11 -12.88 -11.65
CA TRP A 10 -24.20 -13.40 -10.63
C TRP A 10 -22.72 -13.15 -10.96
N LEU A 11 -22.33 -13.28 -12.23
CA LEU A 11 -20.97 -12.98 -12.68
C LEU A 11 -20.62 -11.49 -12.55
N TRP A 12 -21.58 -10.60 -12.82
CA TRP A 12 -21.43 -9.16 -12.60
C TRP A 12 -21.28 -8.81 -11.12
N PHE A 13 -22.06 -9.44 -10.24
CA PHE A 13 -21.91 -9.27 -8.78
C PHE A 13 -20.55 -9.77 -8.26
N LEU A 14 -20.07 -10.91 -8.77
CA LEU A 14 -18.76 -11.45 -8.40
C LEU A 14 -17.61 -10.53 -8.86
N GLY A 15 -17.74 -9.94 -10.06
CA GLY A 15 -16.79 -8.95 -10.58
C GLY A 15 -16.73 -7.68 -9.71
N MET A 16 -17.88 -7.14 -9.30
CA MET A 16 -17.96 -5.96 -8.43
C MET A 16 -17.43 -6.20 -7.01
N ALA A 17 -17.53 -7.42 -6.47
CA ALA A 17 -16.98 -7.76 -5.16
C ALA A 17 -15.43 -7.74 -5.16
N SER A 18 -14.80 -8.07 -6.30
CA SER A 18 -13.33 -8.14 -6.40
C SER A 18 -12.64 -6.79 -6.31
N SER A 19 -13.25 -5.72 -6.83
CA SER A 19 -12.69 -4.35 -6.77
C SER A 19 -12.77 -3.72 -5.38
N VAL A 20 -13.75 -4.11 -4.55
CA VAL A 20 -13.92 -3.58 -3.19
C VAL A 20 -12.85 -4.11 -2.22
N PHE A 21 -12.40 -5.37 -2.38
CA PHE A 21 -11.37 -5.94 -1.51
C PHE A 21 -9.98 -5.30 -1.70
N ALA A 22 -9.69 -4.80 -2.91
CA ALA A 22 -8.43 -4.15 -3.22
C ALA A 22 -8.25 -2.77 -2.52
N GLN A 23 -9.33 -2.18 -2.01
CA GLN A 23 -9.34 -0.81 -1.47
C GLN A 23 -9.33 -0.72 0.07
N LEU A 24 -9.20 -1.84 0.79
CA LEU A 24 -9.26 -1.85 2.26
C LEU A 24 -7.92 -1.59 2.96
N LEU A 25 -6.83 -1.37 2.23
CA LEU A 25 -5.51 -1.23 2.84
C LEU A 25 -5.17 0.25 3.01
N PRO A 26 -4.79 0.71 4.22
CA PRO A 26 -4.21 2.04 4.36
C PRO A 26 -2.92 2.06 3.53
N ALA A 27 -2.87 2.98 2.56
CA ALA A 27 -1.73 3.13 1.68
C ALA A 27 -0.50 3.58 2.47
N VAL A 28 0.67 3.03 2.18
CA VAL A 28 1.96 3.58 2.65
C VAL A 28 2.04 5.06 2.27
N ALA A 29 2.06 5.94 3.27
CA ALA A 29 2.07 7.38 3.11
C ALA A 29 3.40 7.98 3.57
N LEU A 30 3.99 8.85 2.75
CA LEU A 30 5.20 9.59 3.07
C LEU A 30 4.83 10.92 3.72
N GLU A 31 5.06 11.03 5.01
CA GLU A 31 4.91 12.26 5.78
C GLU A 31 6.15 13.13 5.63
N SER A 32 5.95 14.39 5.24
CA SER A 32 7.05 15.35 5.06
C SER A 32 7.58 15.83 6.40
N LEU A 33 8.87 15.60 6.67
CA LEU A 33 9.58 16.16 7.83
C LEU A 33 10.33 17.44 7.48
N SER A 34 10.82 17.54 6.23
CA SER A 34 11.47 18.74 5.68
C SER A 34 11.33 18.77 4.15
N LYS A 35 11.98 19.71 3.48
CA LYS A 35 12.01 19.77 2.00
C LYS A 35 12.55 18.49 1.35
N GLN A 36 13.41 17.74 2.05
CA GLN A 36 14.13 16.60 1.49
C GLN A 36 13.93 15.30 2.28
N ALA A 37 13.41 15.36 3.50
CA ALA A 37 13.27 14.21 4.38
C ALA A 37 11.80 13.87 4.62
N TYR A 38 11.48 12.59 4.49
CA TYR A 38 10.14 12.06 4.68
C TYR A 38 10.19 10.79 5.53
N MET A 39 9.07 10.46 6.16
CA MET A 39 8.91 9.27 6.98
C MET A 39 7.61 8.56 6.65
N VAL A 40 7.65 7.23 6.70
CA VAL A 40 6.48 6.39 6.81
C VAL A 40 6.35 5.98 8.27
N GLN A 41 5.20 6.27 8.85
CA GLN A 41 4.86 5.80 10.18
C GLN A 41 4.00 4.53 10.09
N GLY A 42 4.47 3.45 10.74
CA GLY A 42 3.73 2.21 10.89
C GLY A 42 2.74 2.23 12.05
N ASP A 43 1.90 1.21 12.10
CA ASP A 43 0.96 0.96 13.18
C ASP A 43 1.67 0.67 14.51
N LEU A 44 1.04 1.06 15.62
CA LEU A 44 1.51 0.69 16.96
C LEU A 44 1.25 -0.81 17.24
N GLY A 45 2.10 -1.40 18.05
CA GLY A 45 1.96 -2.78 18.52
C GLY A 45 2.79 -3.80 17.72
N PRO A 46 2.61 -5.10 17.98
CA PRO A 46 3.36 -6.15 17.32
C PRO A 46 2.94 -6.33 15.86
N ALA A 47 3.85 -6.89 15.04
CA ALA A 47 3.51 -7.35 13.71
C ALA A 47 2.39 -8.41 13.79
N SER A 48 1.37 -8.27 12.96
CA SER A 48 0.20 -9.12 12.95
C SER A 48 -0.36 -9.30 11.55
N THR A 49 -1.30 -10.22 11.39
CA THR A 49 -2.07 -10.34 10.15
C THR A 49 -2.95 -9.10 9.92
N SER A 50 -3.44 -8.46 10.98
CA SER A 50 -4.31 -7.28 10.87
C SER A 50 -3.57 -6.05 10.31
N ASN A 51 -2.31 -5.83 10.70
CA ASN A 51 -1.48 -4.75 10.15
C ASN A 51 -0.61 -5.21 8.96
N ARG A 52 -0.69 -6.49 8.55
CA ARG A 52 0.16 -7.06 7.48
C ARG A 52 1.66 -6.91 7.75
N GLY A 53 2.08 -6.84 9.01
CA GLY A 53 3.46 -6.52 9.40
C GLY A 53 3.83 -5.04 9.26
N PHE A 54 2.86 -4.14 9.10
CA PHE A 54 3.07 -2.70 8.98
C PHE A 54 3.23 -2.02 10.34
N ASN A 55 4.10 -2.55 11.21
CA ASN A 55 4.42 -1.96 12.51
C ASN A 55 5.84 -1.37 12.57
N SER A 56 6.54 -1.34 11.43
CA SER A 56 7.84 -0.67 11.27
C SER A 56 7.67 0.69 10.63
N ASN A 57 8.59 1.61 10.94
CA ASN A 57 8.72 2.89 10.27
C ASN A 57 9.79 2.81 9.18
N ALA A 58 9.68 3.66 8.17
CA ALA A 58 10.75 3.87 7.20
C ALA A 58 11.06 5.35 7.05
N GLY A 59 12.31 5.68 6.74
CA GLY A 59 12.75 7.05 6.44
C GLY A 59 13.30 7.13 5.03
N ILE A 60 13.09 8.27 4.36
CA ILE A 60 13.79 8.57 3.12
C ILE A 60 14.40 9.97 3.13
N VAL A 61 15.52 10.12 2.44
CA VAL A 61 16.13 11.42 2.15
C VAL A 61 16.35 11.54 0.65
N ILE A 62 15.72 12.53 0.03
CA ILE A 62 15.89 12.86 -1.39
C ILE A 62 17.12 13.74 -1.54
N THR A 63 18.05 13.31 -2.38
CA THR A 63 19.25 14.07 -2.77
C THR A 63 19.21 14.40 -4.26
N ASP A 64 20.14 15.23 -4.74
CA ASP A 64 20.20 15.62 -6.16
C ASP A 64 20.44 14.46 -7.14
N ARG A 65 20.92 13.30 -6.65
CA ARG A 65 21.29 12.15 -7.51
C ARG A 65 20.53 10.88 -7.20
N ALA A 66 20.00 10.74 -5.99
CA ALA A 66 19.42 9.50 -5.51
C ALA A 66 18.50 9.73 -4.30
N VAL A 67 17.71 8.71 -3.99
CA VAL A 67 16.97 8.60 -2.73
C VAL A 67 17.73 7.66 -1.80
N VAL A 68 18.01 8.11 -0.58
CA VAL A 68 18.51 7.23 0.48
C VAL A 68 17.30 6.68 1.23
N LEU A 69 17.12 5.36 1.18
CA LEU A 69 16.07 4.65 1.92
C LEU A 69 16.65 4.07 3.22
N ILE A 70 15.95 4.30 4.33
CA ILE A 70 16.28 3.80 5.66
C ILE A 70 15.11 2.91 6.08
N ASP A 71 15.36 1.61 6.18
CA ASP A 71 14.34 0.55 6.40
C ASP A 71 13.40 0.34 5.19
N ALA A 72 12.96 -0.89 4.98
CA ALA A 72 12.12 -1.30 3.83
C ALA A 72 10.70 -1.72 4.24
N LEU A 73 10.31 -1.48 5.50
CA LEU A 73 9.10 -1.97 6.14
C LEU A 73 9.11 -3.50 6.37
N GLY A 74 8.03 -4.01 6.97
CA GLY A 74 7.99 -5.38 7.51
C GLY A 74 7.72 -6.50 6.50
N THR A 75 7.27 -6.20 5.27
CA THR A 75 6.93 -7.21 4.26
C THR A 75 7.24 -6.77 2.81
N PRO A 76 7.44 -7.70 1.87
CA PRO A 76 7.67 -7.37 0.45
C PRO A 76 6.57 -6.52 -0.17
N ALA A 77 5.30 -6.78 0.15
CA ALA A 77 4.17 -5.99 -0.35
C ALA A 77 4.26 -4.53 0.12
N LEU A 78 4.62 -4.29 1.39
CA LEU A 78 4.83 -2.95 1.92
C LEU A 78 6.03 -2.24 1.26
N ALA A 79 7.09 -2.99 0.95
CA ALA A 79 8.24 -2.45 0.22
C ALA A 79 7.85 -2.00 -1.21
N GLU A 80 6.98 -2.75 -1.89
CA GLU A 80 6.44 -2.36 -3.21
C GLU A 80 5.57 -1.10 -3.11
N GLU A 81 4.69 -1.03 -2.10
CA GLU A 81 3.88 0.16 -1.83
C GLU A 81 4.76 1.39 -1.53
N LEU A 82 5.81 1.23 -0.73
CA LEU A 82 6.79 2.28 -0.43
C LEU A 82 7.52 2.75 -1.70
N MET A 83 7.97 1.82 -2.54
CA MET A 83 8.60 2.17 -3.83
C MET A 83 7.65 2.96 -4.74
N GLN A 84 6.37 2.63 -4.75
CA GLN A 84 5.37 3.43 -5.48
C GLN A 84 5.20 4.82 -4.86
N ALA A 85 5.17 4.94 -3.54
CA ALA A 85 5.09 6.23 -2.85
C ALA A 85 6.31 7.12 -3.16
N ILE A 86 7.52 6.56 -3.09
CA ILE A 86 8.78 7.26 -3.43
C ILE A 86 8.72 7.79 -4.87
N ARG A 87 8.36 6.94 -5.85
CA ARG A 87 8.25 7.31 -7.28
C ARG A 87 7.23 8.41 -7.57
N ARG A 88 6.27 8.68 -6.68
CA ARG A 88 5.32 9.78 -6.87
C ARG A 88 5.92 11.15 -6.55
N ILE A 89 7.02 11.18 -5.78
CA ILE A 89 7.63 12.43 -5.30
C ILE A 89 9.08 12.63 -5.78
N THR A 90 9.64 11.67 -6.52
CA THR A 90 11.02 11.69 -7.05
C THR A 90 11.05 11.49 -8.55
#